data_AF-A0A924I9Z2-F1
#
_entry.id   AF-A0A924I9Z2-F1
#
_cell.length_a   1.000
_cell.length_b   1.000
_cell.length_c   1.000
_cell.angle_alpha   90.00
_cell.angle_beta   90.00
_cell.angle_gamma   90.00
#
_symmetry.space_group_name_H-M   'P 1'
#
loop_
_entity.id
_entity.type
_entity.pdbx_description
1 polymer ?
#
loop_
_entity_poly.entity_id
_entity_poly.type
_entity_poly.pdbx_seq_one_letter_code
_entity_poly.pdbx_strand_id
1 'polypeptide(L)' 'MPPECFPIAYDSGGNLLCIRETDGHIFHWDHEWEAEEGEAPTYKNLHLIAPDFRTFLQMLKPTETV' A
#
# COMPACT_ATOMS: atom_id res chain seq x y z
N MET A 1 0.49 -0.82 -10.54
CA MET A 1 0.79 -1.66 -9.36
C MET A 1 1.48 -2.95 -9.79
N PRO A 2 2.44 -3.47 -9.03
CA PRO A 2 3.04 -4.78 -9.32
C PRO A 2 2.00 -5.91 -9.34
N PRO A 3 2.16 -6.95 -10.18
CA PRO A 3 1.11 -7.92 -10.52
C PRO A 3 0.64 -8.82 -9.36
N GLU A 4 1.41 -8.92 -8.27
CA GLU A 4 1.05 -9.72 -7.08
C GLU A 4 0.47 -8.87 -5.93
N CYS A 5 0.35 -7.55 -6.14
CA CYS A 5 -0.17 -6.62 -5.16
C CYS A 5 -1.60 -6.22 -5.52
N PHE A 6 -2.47 -6.17 -4.50
CA PHE A 6 -3.87 -5.81 -4.61
C PHE A 6 -4.16 -4.59 -3.74
N PRO A 7 -4.89 -3.57 -4.23
CA PRO A 7 -5.24 -2.41 -3.43
C PRO A 7 -6.21 -2.79 -2.30
N ILE A 8 -5.99 -2.23 -1.11
CA ILE A 8 -6.86 -2.43 0.06
C ILE A 8 -7.39 -1.12 0.65
N ALA A 9 -6.72 0.02 0.42
CA ALA A 9 -7.17 1.34 0.83
C ALA A 9 -6.46 2.47 0.06
N TYR A 10 -6.99 3.68 0.17
CA TYR A 10 -6.36 4.92 -0.25
C TYR A 10 -5.94 5.74 0.97
N ASP A 11 -4.81 6.44 0.88
CA ASP A 11 -4.52 7.52 1.82
C ASP A 11 -5.10 8.86 1.34
N SER A 12 -5.01 9.90 2.19
CA SER A 12 -5.55 11.24 1.87
C SER A 12 -4.82 11.96 0.74
N GLY A 13 -3.62 11.51 0.37
CA GLY A 13 -2.86 12.02 -0.76
C GLY A 13 -3.17 11.30 -2.08
N GLY A 14 -3.98 10.23 -2.04
CA GLY A 14 -4.28 9.42 -3.22
C GLY A 14 -3.29 8.27 -3.46
N ASN A 15 -2.33 8.05 -2.54
CA ASN A 15 -1.49 6.85 -2.58
C ASN A 15 -2.27 5.63 -2.13
N LEU A 16 -1.74 4.45 -2.48
CA LEU A 16 -2.42 3.18 -2.29
C LEU A 16 -1.76 2.37 -1.18
N LEU A 17 -2.58 1.82 -0.30
CA LEU A 17 -2.18 0.69 0.53
C LEU A 17 -2.51 -0.59 -0.23
N CYS A 18 -1.55 -1.52 -0.29
CA CYS A 18 -1.66 -2.75 -1.05
C CYS A 18 -1.28 -3.97 -0.19
N ILE A 19 -1.93 -5.11 -0.44
CA ILE A 19 -1.55 -6.41 0.10
C ILE A 19 -0.91 -7.27 -0.98
N ARG A 20 0.19 -7.96 -0.67
CA ARG A 20 0.80 -8.92 -1.59
C ARG A 20 0.22 -10.32 -1.37
N GLU A 21 -0.23 -10.97 -2.43
CA GLU A 21 -0.89 -12.28 -2.37
C GLU A 21 0.03 -13.39 -1.87
N THR A 22 1.32 -13.34 -2.22
CA THR A 22 2.28 -14.43 -1.94
C THR A 22 2.60 -14.60 -0.46
N ASP A 23 2.51 -13.54 0.34
CA ASP A 23 2.91 -13.57 1.75
C ASP A 23 2.09 -12.67 2.69
N GLY A 24 1.11 -11.93 2.18
CA GLY A 24 0.21 -11.11 2.97
C GLY A 24 0.83 -9.80 3.49
N HIS A 25 2.06 -9.46 3.08
CA HIS A 25 2.68 -8.19 3.46
C HIS A 25 1.82 -7.00 3.01
N ILE A 26 1.76 -5.99 3.86
CA ILE A 26 1.05 -4.74 3.61
C ILE A 26 2.07 -3.67 3.26
N PHE A 27 1.87 -3.02 2.11
CA PHE A 27 2.74 -1.98 1.59
C PHE A 27 1.97 -0.68 1.40
N HIS A 28 2.66 0.44 1.58
CA HIS A 28 2.28 1.72 1.00
C HIS A 28 2.99 1.85 -0.35
N TRP A 29 2.23 2.13 -1.40
CA TRP A 29 2.72 2.30 -2.74
C TRP A 29 2.68 3.79 -3.11
N ASP A 30 3.88 4.38 -3.16
CA ASP A 30 4.08 5.71 -3.74
C ASP A 30 4.15 5.56 -5.26
N HIS A 31 3.03 5.89 -5.91
CA HIS A 31 2.86 5.64 -7.34
C HIS A 31 2.94 6.91 -8.17
N GLU A 32 3.15 8.08 -7.55
CA GLU A 32 3.11 9.39 -8.20
C GLU A 32 4.10 9.48 -9.38
N TRP A 33 5.27 8.86 -9.25
CA TRP A 33 6.32 8.93 -10.29
C TRP A 33 6.27 7.81 -11.32
N GLU A 34 5.66 6.66 -11.02
CA GLU A 34 5.62 5.51 -11.94
C GLU A 34 4.34 5.50 -12.77
N ALA A 35 3.19 5.72 -12.12
CA ALA A 35 1.88 5.56 -12.76
C ALA A 35 1.51 6.73 -13.68
N GLU A 36 1.94 7.96 -13.35
CA GLU A 36 1.63 9.17 -14.13
C GLU A 36 2.57 9.34 -15.34
N GLU A 37 3.79 8.79 -15.30
CA GLU A 37 4.78 8.89 -16.38
C GLU A 37 4.71 7.73 -17.40
N GLY A 38 3.77 6.79 -17.20
CA GLY A 38 3.60 5.62 -18.07
C GLY A 38 4.67 4.55 -17.88
N GLU A 39 5.42 4.60 -16.78
CA GLU A 39 6.39 3.57 -16.44
C GLU A 39 5.71 2.31 -15.90
N ALA A 40 6.38 1.16 -16.04
CA ALA A 40 5.88 -0.08 -15.47
C ALA A 40 6.00 0.00 -13.93
N PRO A 41 4.94 -0.33 -13.17
CA PRO A 41 4.96 -0.27 -11.72
C PRO A 41 5.99 -1.26 -11.16
N THR A 42 6.87 -0.81 -10.26
CA THR A 42 7.94 -1.63 -9.71
C THR A 42 7.77 -1.87 -8.21
N TYR A 43 8.57 -2.79 -7.67
CA TYR A 43 8.66 -3.03 -6.22
C TYR A 43 9.49 -1.95 -5.49
N LYS A 44 10.14 -1.02 -6.20
CA LYS A 44 11.05 -0.04 -5.59
C LYS A 44 10.32 1.01 -4.74
N ASN A 45 9.08 1.32 -5.10
CA ASN A 45 8.26 2.31 -4.41
C ASN A 45 7.22 1.66 -3.47
N LEU A 46 7.44 0.40 -3.10
CA LEU A 46 6.64 -0.29 -2.09
C LEU A 46 7.34 -0.20 -0.74
N HIS A 47 6.73 0.52 0.19
CA HIS A 47 7.20 0.68 1.55
C HIS A 47 6.44 -0.27 2.47
N LEU A 48 7.16 -1.18 3.14
CA LEU A 48 6.52 -2.14 4.03
C LEU A 48 5.93 -1.44 5.26
N ILE A 49 4.63 -1.67 5.49
CA ILE A 49 3.87 -1.16 6.64
C ILE A 49 3.70 -2.24 7.70
N ALA A 50 3.33 -3.46 7.28
CA ALA A 50 3.09 -4.57 8.21
C ALA A 50 3.41 -5.93 7.57
N PRO A 51 3.87 -6.92 8.36
CA PRO A 51 4.19 -8.26 7.88
C PRO A 51 2.97 -9.05 7.40
N ASP A 52 1.78 -8.73 7.92
CA ASP A 52 0.55 -9.43 7.62
C ASP A 52 -0.68 -8.53 7.91
N PHE A 53 -1.83 -8.93 7.40
CA PHE A 53 -3.08 -8.17 7.54
C PHE A 53 -3.55 -8.04 9.00
N ARG A 54 -3.29 -9.04 9.85
CA ARG A 54 -3.69 -8.99 11.27
C ARG A 54 -2.88 -7.95 12.03
N THR A 55 -1.56 -7.92 11.82
CA THR A 55 -0.66 -6.93 12.39
C THR A 55 -1.05 -5.53 11.94
N PHE A 56 -1.38 -5.36 10.65
CA PHE A 56 -1.89 -4.09 10.13
C PHE A 56 -3.17 -3.62 10.85
N LEU A 57 -4.17 -4.48 11.01
CA LEU A 57 -5.41 -4.13 11.72
C LEU A 57 -5.16 -3.71 13.18
N GLN A 58 -4.17 -4.29 13.84
CA GLN A 58 -3.78 -3.92 15.21
C GLN A 58 -3.06 -2.57 15.30
N MET A 59 -2.49 -2.08 14.20
CA MET A 59 -1.85 -0.76 14.12
C MET A 59 -2.84 0.37 13.88
N LEU A 60 -4.04 0.06 13.38
CA LEU A 60 -5.07 1.07 13.11
C LEU A 60 -5.50 1.77 14.40
N LYS A 61 -5.63 3.10 14.32
CA LYS A 61 -6.16 3.93 15.40
C LYS A 61 -7.49 4.51 14.97
N PRO A 62 -8.45 4.68 15.89
CA PRO A 62 -9.65 5.44 15.61
C PRO A 62 -9.25 6.82 15.09
N THR A 63 -9.94 7.29 14.05
CA THR A 63 -9.82 8.68 13.61
C THR A 63 -10.33 9.57 14.74
N GLU A 64 -9.49 10.43 15.29
CA GLU A 64 -9.96 11.47 16.20
C GLU A 64 -10.76 12.48 15.38
N THR A 65 -12.07 12.51 15.57
CA THR A 65 -12.91 13.63 15.12
C THR A 65 -12.54 14.84 15.95
N VAL A 66 -11.85 15.79 15.32
CA VAL A 66 -11.74 17.19 15.79
C VAL A 66 -13.09 17.90 15.74
#